data_AF-A0A4Q2V3G4-F1
#
_entry.id   AF-A0A4Q2V3G4-F1
#
_cell.length_a   1.000
_cell.length_b   1.000
_cell.length_c   1.000
_cell.angle_alpha   90.00
_cell.angle_beta   90.00
_cell.angle_gamma   90.00
#
_symmetry.space_group_name_H-M   'P 1'
#
loop_
_entity.id
_entity.type
_entity.pdbx_description
1 polymer ?
#
loop_
_entity_poly.entity_id
_entity_poly.type
_entity_poly.pdbx_seq_one_letter_code
_entity_poly.pdbx_strand_id
1 'polypeptide(L)'
;MSWDAHKWLFQTYSCGLLLVKDKANLVRSFANEGDYLRDGVAIEDEDIPNFWNYSMELTRPASRAMKLWFTLRVIGVERIGEMIDHGFDLAERAEEELRKLPDWEIVSSASLGVITFRYAPEGLAEDELETINTGISKSLISSNKAGILTTKVRGKVALRICALSPQLALDDMSDIIHEANLLATKSTKNGNGLKH
;
A
#
# COMPACT_ATOMS: atom_id res chain seq x y z
N MET A 1 -3.66 -16.54 -8.42
CA MET A 1 -3.49 -15.51 -7.37
C MET A 1 -2.33 -14.63 -7.77
N SER A 2 -2.50 -13.30 -7.75
CA SER A 2 -1.39 -12.36 -7.91
C SER A 2 -0.87 -11.93 -6.54
N TRP A 3 0.42 -11.63 -6.44
CA TRP A 3 1.04 -11.12 -5.22
C TRP A 3 2.20 -10.19 -5.54
N ASP A 4 2.13 -8.95 -5.05
CA ASP A 4 3.12 -7.91 -5.35
C ASP A 4 4.19 -7.83 -4.26
N ALA A 5 5.37 -8.39 -4.52
CA ALA A 5 6.49 -8.35 -3.58
C ALA A 5 7.04 -6.92 -3.38
N HIS A 6 6.87 -6.06 -4.39
CA HIS A 6 7.25 -4.65 -4.31
C HIS A 6 6.30 -3.80 -3.44
N LYS A 7 5.28 -4.42 -2.85
CA LYS A 7 4.44 -3.81 -1.80
C LYS A 7 4.95 -4.28 -0.44
N TRP A 8 4.31 -5.29 0.14
CA TRP A 8 4.53 -5.67 1.54
C TRP A 8 5.59 -6.75 1.75
N LEU A 9 6.34 -7.13 0.70
CA LEU A 9 7.57 -7.93 0.82
C LEU A 9 8.83 -7.07 0.63
N PHE A 10 8.68 -5.75 0.77
CA PHE A 10 9.77 -4.78 0.88
C PHE A 10 10.75 -4.79 -0.30
N GLN A 11 10.27 -5.12 -1.52
CA GLN A 11 11.09 -5.08 -2.73
C GLN A 11 10.98 -3.73 -3.45
N THR A 12 12.02 -3.38 -4.19
CA THR A 12 11.96 -2.26 -5.15
C THR A 12 11.10 -2.61 -6.36
N TYR A 13 10.59 -1.59 -7.06
CA TYR A 13 9.86 -1.80 -8.32
C TYR A 13 10.77 -2.39 -9.43
N SER A 14 10.26 -3.24 -10.33
CA SER A 14 9.05 -4.04 -10.24
C SER A 14 9.37 -5.45 -9.69
N CYS A 15 8.45 -6.03 -8.91
CA CYS A 15 8.54 -7.41 -8.43
C CYS A 15 7.15 -7.94 -8.10
N GLY A 16 6.55 -8.69 -9.03
CA GLY A 16 5.22 -9.27 -8.88
C GLY A 16 5.29 -10.77 -9.15
N LEU A 17 4.39 -11.51 -8.49
CA LEU A 17 4.26 -12.95 -8.61
C LEU A 17 2.87 -13.29 -9.12
N LEU A 18 2.80 -14.33 -9.95
CA LEU A 18 1.57 -14.97 -10.37
C LEU A 18 1.66 -16.45 -10.00
N LEU A 19 0.79 -16.87 -9.09
CA LEU A 19 0.67 -18.26 -8.64
C LEU A 19 -0.57 -18.87 -9.30
N VAL A 20 -0.36 -19.93 -10.06
CA VAL A 20 -1.43 -20.68 -10.74
C VAL A 20 -1.51 -22.10 -10.17
N LYS A 21 -2.73 -22.64 -10.11
CA LYS A 21 -2.95 -24.02 -9.66
C LYS A 21 -2.40 -25.04 -10.66
N ASP A 22 -2.53 -24.73 -11.95
CA ASP A 22 -2.05 -25.56 -13.04
C ASP A 22 -1.23 -24.70 -14.01
N LYS A 23 0.06 -25.01 -14.12
CA LYS A 23 1.02 -24.31 -14.98
C LYS A 23 0.71 -24.53 -16.47
N ALA A 24 0.07 -25.64 -16.84
CA ALA A 24 -0.27 -25.95 -18.22
C ALA A 24 -1.22 -24.92 -18.84
N ASN A 25 -2.06 -24.27 -18.01
CA ASN A 25 -2.89 -23.16 -18.47
C ASN A 25 -2.07 -21.99 -19.03
N LEU A 26 -0.93 -21.67 -18.39
CA LEU A 26 -0.04 -20.59 -18.86
C LEU A 26 0.68 -21.00 -20.14
N VAL A 27 1.19 -22.23 -20.20
CA VAL A 27 1.85 -22.78 -21.40
C VAL A 27 0.91 -22.74 -22.60
N ARG A 28 -0.34 -23.22 -22.45
CA ARG A 28 -1.33 -23.17 -23.55
C ARG A 28 -1.66 -21.75 -24.03
N SER A 29 -1.45 -20.73 -23.20
CA SER A 29 -1.73 -19.35 -23.56
C SER A 29 -0.53 -18.59 -24.11
N PHE A 30 0.69 -18.92 -23.67
CA PHE A 30 1.88 -18.10 -23.92
C PHE A 30 3.03 -18.83 -24.60
N ALA A 31 3.00 -20.16 -24.68
CA ALA A 31 4.02 -20.90 -25.40
C ALA A 31 4.07 -20.45 -26.86
N ASN A 32 5.29 -20.25 -27.35
CA ASN A 32 5.54 -19.79 -28.70
C ASN A 32 6.45 -20.79 -29.41
N GLU A 33 5.99 -21.29 -30.55
CA GLU A 33 6.71 -22.27 -31.38
C GLU A 33 7.54 -21.61 -32.50
N GLY A 34 7.91 -20.34 -32.34
CA GLY A 34 8.73 -19.64 -33.33
C GLY A 34 10.00 -20.43 -33.69
N ASP A 35 10.31 -20.54 -34.98
CA ASP A 35 11.37 -21.44 -35.48
C ASP A 35 12.75 -21.21 -34.84
N TYR A 36 13.03 -19.99 -34.37
CA TYR A 36 14.27 -19.62 -33.67
C TYR A 36 14.34 -20.10 -32.21
N LEU A 37 13.26 -20.63 -31.65
CA LEU A 37 13.19 -21.21 -30.31
C LEU A 37 13.29 -22.75 -30.33
N ARG A 38 13.35 -23.38 -31.51
CA ARG A 38 13.36 -24.84 -31.68
C ARG A 38 14.38 -25.57 -30.82
N ASP A 39 15.60 -25.01 -30.71
CA ASP A 39 16.67 -25.62 -29.91
C ASP A 39 16.46 -25.43 -28.39
N GLY A 40 15.74 -24.38 -27.97
CA GLY A 40 15.39 -24.13 -26.57
C GLY A 40 14.18 -24.93 -26.09
N VAL A 41 13.22 -25.19 -26.99
CA VAL A 41 12.06 -26.09 -26.73
C VAL A 41 12.52 -27.54 -26.58
N ALA A 42 13.59 -27.96 -27.27
CA ALA A 42 14.19 -29.28 -27.11
C ALA A 42 14.85 -29.51 -25.72
N ILE A 43 15.00 -28.46 -24.92
CA ILE A 43 15.50 -28.48 -23.53
C ILE A 43 14.34 -28.17 -22.56
N GLU A 44 13.10 -28.52 -22.90
CA GLU A 44 12.04 -28.60 -21.89
C GLU A 44 12.28 -29.82 -21.01
N ASP A 45 13.18 -29.64 -20.04
CA ASP A 45 13.25 -30.48 -18.85
C ASP A 45 12.13 -30.07 -17.90
N GLU A 46 11.39 -31.03 -17.33
CA GLU A 46 10.40 -30.73 -16.28
C GLU A 46 11.04 -30.04 -15.09
N ASP A 47 12.34 -30.29 -14.84
CA ASP A 47 13.12 -29.73 -13.73
C ASP A 47 13.64 -28.31 -14.01
N ILE A 48 13.78 -27.89 -15.28
CA ILE A 48 14.30 -26.56 -15.66
C ILE A 48 13.36 -25.91 -16.69
N PRO A 49 12.26 -25.28 -16.24
CA PRO A 49 11.28 -24.71 -17.15
C PRO A 49 11.80 -23.46 -17.87
N ASN A 50 11.50 -23.37 -19.16
CA ASN A 50 11.68 -22.15 -19.95
C ASN A 50 10.63 -21.09 -19.55
N PHE A 51 11.02 -20.10 -18.74
CA PHE A 51 10.09 -19.13 -18.15
C PHE A 51 9.34 -18.23 -19.16
N TRP A 52 9.79 -18.13 -20.41
CA TRP A 52 9.07 -17.41 -21.46
C TRP A 52 7.76 -18.10 -21.87
N ASN A 53 7.63 -19.42 -21.68
CA ASN A 53 6.38 -20.15 -21.98
C ASN A 53 5.27 -19.87 -20.97
N TYR A 54 5.56 -19.18 -19.87
CA TYR A 54 4.61 -18.94 -18.77
C TYR A 54 4.13 -17.49 -18.70
N SER A 55 4.53 -16.62 -19.63
CA SER A 55 4.16 -15.22 -19.61
C SER A 55 4.29 -14.55 -20.97
N MET A 56 3.76 -13.35 -21.10
CA MET A 56 3.85 -12.54 -22.32
C MET A 56 5.28 -12.04 -22.63
N GLU A 57 6.23 -12.13 -21.70
CA GLU A 57 7.59 -11.65 -21.88
C GLU A 57 8.53 -12.79 -22.30
N LEU A 58 9.22 -12.60 -23.43
CA LEU A 58 10.33 -13.47 -23.83
C LEU A 58 11.60 -13.16 -23.01
N THR A 59 12.14 -11.95 -23.16
CA THR A 59 13.28 -11.48 -22.39
C THR A 59 12.83 -10.92 -21.06
N ARG A 60 13.41 -11.40 -19.96
CA ARG A 60 13.14 -10.88 -18.62
C ARG A 60 14.39 -10.79 -17.75
N PRO A 61 14.49 -9.75 -16.91
CA PRO A 61 15.63 -9.61 -16.02
C PRO A 61 15.52 -10.60 -14.85
N ALA A 62 16.58 -11.39 -14.64
CA ALA A 62 16.68 -12.30 -13.49
C ALA A 62 16.59 -11.57 -12.14
N SER A 63 16.90 -10.27 -12.12
CA SER A 63 16.82 -9.43 -10.92
C SER A 63 15.45 -9.40 -10.27
N ARG A 64 14.34 -9.67 -11.00
CA ARG A 64 12.99 -9.73 -10.40
C ARG A 64 12.86 -10.86 -9.38
N ALA A 65 13.41 -12.04 -9.66
CA ALA A 65 13.39 -13.17 -8.75
C ALA A 65 14.54 -13.10 -7.73
N MET A 66 15.74 -12.75 -8.20
CA MET A 66 16.95 -12.78 -7.37
C MET A 66 16.88 -11.83 -6.17
N LYS A 67 16.36 -10.60 -6.33
CA LYS A 67 16.27 -9.65 -5.21
C LYS A 67 15.34 -10.13 -4.09
N LEU A 68 14.22 -10.75 -4.47
CA LEU A 68 13.28 -11.32 -3.52
C LEU A 68 13.92 -12.52 -2.82
N TRP A 69 14.58 -13.40 -3.58
CA TRP A 69 15.34 -14.52 -3.01
C TRP A 69 16.38 -14.06 -1.99
N PHE A 70 17.22 -13.08 -2.33
CA PHE A 70 18.21 -12.52 -1.41
C PHE A 70 17.56 -11.95 -0.15
N THR A 71 16.46 -11.20 -0.29
CA THR A 71 15.72 -10.66 0.86
C THR A 71 15.25 -11.78 1.78
N LEU A 72 14.61 -12.82 1.22
CA LEU A 72 14.13 -13.97 1.99
C LEU A 72 15.28 -14.72 2.69
N ARG A 73 16.44 -14.83 2.04
CA ARG A 73 17.62 -15.53 2.60
C ARG A 73 18.36 -14.73 3.67
N VAL A 74 18.42 -13.41 3.53
CA VAL A 74 19.19 -12.53 4.42
C VAL A 74 18.34 -12.07 5.60
N ILE A 75 17.09 -11.66 5.36
CA ILE A 75 16.18 -11.16 6.41
C ILE A 75 15.47 -12.33 7.11
N GLY A 76 15.08 -13.37 6.37
CA GLY A 76 14.31 -14.49 6.89
C GLY A 76 12.81 -14.24 6.87
N VAL A 77 12.03 -15.32 6.75
CA VAL A 77 10.56 -15.25 6.65
C VAL A 77 9.90 -14.79 7.95
N GLU A 78 10.46 -15.17 9.10
CA GLU A 78 9.94 -14.78 10.42
C GLU A 78 10.02 -13.27 10.60
N ARG A 79 11.19 -12.68 10.33
CA ARG A 79 11.40 -11.23 10.44
C ARG A 79 10.55 -10.44 9.45
N ILE A 80 10.34 -10.95 8.23
CA ILE A 80 9.42 -10.33 7.27
C ILE A 80 7.98 -10.37 7.80
N GLY A 81 7.58 -11.48 8.44
CA GLY A 81 6.29 -11.59 9.16
C GLY A 81 6.14 -10.51 10.23
N GLU A 82 7.13 -10.38 11.11
CA GLU A 82 7.13 -9.33 12.15
C GLU A 82 7.03 -7.90 11.57
N MET A 83 7.70 -7.64 10.44
CA MET A 83 7.63 -6.34 9.75
C MET A 83 6.25 -6.09 9.13
N ILE A 84 5.55 -7.15 8.72
CA ILE A 84 4.17 -7.08 8.25
C ILE A 84 3.24 -6.82 9.43
N ASP A 85 3.38 -7.57 10.52
CA ASP A 85 2.61 -7.42 11.77
C ASP A 85 2.73 -6.01 12.33
N HIS A 86 3.94 -5.43 12.33
CA HIS A 86 4.15 -4.02 12.71
C HIS A 86 3.31 -3.03 11.89
N GLY A 87 3.03 -3.33 10.62
CA GLY A 87 2.15 -2.51 9.80
C GLY A 87 0.68 -2.55 10.28
N PHE A 88 0.22 -3.69 10.82
CA PHE A 88 -1.08 -3.78 11.48
C PHE A 88 -1.08 -2.92 12.75
N ASP A 89 -0.08 -3.07 13.60
CA ASP A 89 0.04 -2.32 14.86
C ASP A 89 0.02 -0.80 14.62
N LEU A 90 0.68 -0.33 13.55
CA LEU A 90 0.65 1.09 13.18
C LEU A 90 -0.75 1.57 12.78
N ALA A 91 -1.51 0.78 12.02
CA ALA A 91 -2.86 1.15 11.65
C ALA A 91 -3.82 1.12 12.85
N GLU A 92 -3.66 0.14 13.73
CA GLU A 92 -4.43 0.03 14.98
C GLU A 92 -4.11 1.19 15.93
N ARG A 93 -2.83 1.56 16.09
CA ARG A 93 -2.44 2.75 16.87
C ARG A 93 -3.05 4.02 16.31
N ALA A 94 -3.07 4.20 15.00
CA ALA A 94 -3.74 5.34 14.38
C ALA A 94 -5.24 5.37 14.71
N GLU A 95 -5.90 4.21 14.67
CA GLU A 95 -7.32 4.09 15.06
C GLU A 95 -7.54 4.47 16.53
N GLU A 96 -6.72 3.94 17.43
CA GLU A 96 -6.79 4.20 18.86
C GLU A 96 -6.67 5.70 19.17
N GLU A 97 -5.71 6.39 18.56
CA GLU A 97 -5.56 7.84 18.74
C GLU A 97 -6.75 8.61 18.18
N LEU A 98 -7.27 8.24 17.00
CA LEU A 98 -8.45 8.88 16.41
C LEU A 98 -9.69 8.73 17.30
N ARG A 99 -9.90 7.57 17.94
CA ARG A 99 -11.04 7.34 18.84
C ARG A 99 -11.04 8.20 20.09
N LYS A 100 -9.89 8.74 20.50
CA LYS A 100 -9.76 9.64 21.66
C LYS A 100 -10.13 11.08 21.30
N LEU A 101 -10.22 11.42 20.02
CA LEU A 101 -10.42 12.79 19.54
C LEU A 101 -11.89 13.03 19.16
N PRO A 102 -12.47 14.20 19.50
CA PRO A 102 -13.80 14.58 19.04
C PRO A 102 -13.80 14.88 17.54
N ASP A 103 -14.98 14.84 16.93
CA ASP A 103 -15.22 15.19 15.52
C ASP A 103 -14.48 14.34 14.47
N TRP A 104 -13.77 13.27 14.87
CA TRP A 104 -13.15 12.33 13.93
C TRP A 104 -14.04 11.10 13.71
N GLU A 105 -14.38 10.84 12.45
CA GLU A 105 -15.15 9.67 12.00
C GLU A 105 -14.19 8.64 11.38
N ILE A 106 -14.17 7.41 11.92
CA ILE A 106 -13.51 6.27 11.27
C ILE A 106 -14.45 5.73 10.19
N VAL A 107 -14.03 5.86 8.93
CA VAL A 107 -14.82 5.46 7.76
C VAL A 107 -14.62 3.97 7.43
N SER A 108 -13.40 3.48 7.61
CA SER A 108 -13.08 2.05 7.66
C SER A 108 -12.07 1.80 8.77
N SER A 109 -12.36 0.87 9.67
CA SER A 109 -11.44 0.46 10.73
C SER A 109 -10.10 -0.04 10.18
N ALA A 110 -9.09 0.00 11.03
CA ALA A 110 -7.77 -0.56 10.77
C ALA A 110 -7.90 -2.01 10.33
N SER A 111 -7.34 -2.31 9.16
CA SER A 111 -7.29 -3.64 8.59
C SER A 111 -6.16 -3.72 7.57
N LEU A 112 -5.33 -4.76 7.65
CA LEU A 112 -4.22 -4.99 6.72
C LEU A 112 -3.27 -3.77 6.58
N GLY A 113 -2.96 -3.12 7.70
CA GLY A 113 -2.12 -1.92 7.73
C GLY A 113 -2.73 -0.68 7.08
N VAL A 114 -4.06 -0.65 6.88
CA VAL A 114 -4.79 0.45 6.24
C VAL A 114 -5.93 0.92 7.15
N ILE A 115 -6.11 2.23 7.24
CA ILE A 115 -7.26 2.86 7.90
C ILE A 115 -7.74 4.04 7.05
N THR A 116 -9.06 4.27 7.04
CA THR A 116 -9.63 5.48 6.44
C THR A 116 -10.51 6.21 7.46
N PHE A 117 -10.35 7.52 7.52
CA PHE A 117 -10.95 8.37 8.53
C PHE A 117 -11.13 9.78 8.00
N ARG A 118 -11.99 10.56 8.62
CA ARG A 118 -12.22 11.95 8.22
C ARG A 118 -12.56 12.81 9.42
N TYR A 119 -12.21 14.08 9.34
CA TYR A 119 -12.69 15.08 10.29
C TYR A 119 -14.08 15.55 9.84
N ALA A 120 -15.08 15.37 10.70
CA ALA A 120 -16.51 15.54 10.45
C ALA A 120 -17.24 16.10 11.68
N PRO A 121 -16.99 17.36 12.07
CA PRO A 121 -17.75 18.02 13.12
C PRO A 121 -19.22 18.18 12.71
N GLU A 122 -20.11 18.18 13.69
CA GLU A 122 -21.55 18.32 13.44
C GLU A 122 -21.90 19.68 12.79
N GLY A 123 -22.91 19.67 11.92
CA GLY A 123 -23.49 20.89 11.34
C GLY A 123 -22.83 21.41 10.05
N LEU A 124 -21.82 20.73 9.51
CA LEU A 124 -21.21 21.08 8.22
C LEU A 124 -21.80 20.26 7.06
N ALA A 125 -21.90 20.88 5.89
CA ALA A 125 -22.28 20.20 4.64
C ALA A 125 -21.14 19.32 4.11
N GLU A 126 -21.47 18.29 3.32
CA GLU A 126 -20.46 17.34 2.81
C GLU A 126 -19.37 18.02 1.95
N ASP A 127 -19.72 19.06 1.18
CA ASP A 127 -18.75 19.83 0.38
C ASP A 127 -17.74 20.59 1.26
N GLU A 128 -18.17 21.05 2.44
CA GLU A 128 -17.30 21.70 3.43
C GLU A 128 -16.38 20.66 4.07
N LEU A 129 -16.91 19.47 4.42
CA LEU A 129 -16.12 18.35 4.92
C LEU A 129 -15.07 17.90 3.90
N GLU A 130 -15.43 17.79 2.62
CA GLU A 130 -14.50 17.46 1.53
C GLU A 130 -13.39 18.51 1.43
N THR A 131 -13.74 19.79 1.52
CA THR A 131 -12.78 20.90 1.50
C THR A 131 -11.82 20.83 2.68
N ILE A 132 -12.33 20.59 3.89
CA ILE A 132 -11.51 20.49 5.12
C ILE A 132 -10.56 19.30 5.04
N ASN A 133 -11.05 18.11 4.73
CA ASN A 133 -10.22 16.89 4.68
C ASN A 133 -9.16 16.96 3.58
N THR A 134 -9.49 17.54 2.42
CA THR A 134 -8.51 17.81 1.37
C THR A 134 -7.46 18.85 1.81
N GLY A 135 -7.87 19.88 2.55
CA GLY A 135 -6.97 20.88 3.12
C GLY A 135 -6.01 20.31 4.16
N ILE A 136 -6.48 19.40 5.03
CA ILE A 136 -5.64 18.69 6.00
C ILE A 136 -4.58 17.86 5.27
N SER A 137 -4.98 17.05 4.28
CA SER A 137 -4.05 16.25 3.47
C SER A 137 -2.96 17.11 2.81
N LYS A 138 -3.35 18.19 2.12
CA LYS A 138 -2.39 19.11 1.49
C LYS A 138 -1.43 19.73 2.50
N SER A 139 -1.92 20.10 3.67
CA SER A 139 -1.12 20.73 4.73
C SER A 139 -0.12 19.75 5.35
N LEU A 140 -0.50 18.50 5.59
CA LEU A 140 0.42 17.46 6.09
C LEU A 140 1.56 17.18 5.11
N ILE A 141 1.27 17.20 3.80
CA ILE A 141 2.26 16.97 2.75
C ILE A 141 3.18 18.19 2.61
N SER A 142 2.62 19.40 2.52
CA SER A 142 3.41 20.62 2.32
C SER A 142 4.28 20.98 3.51
N SER A 143 3.88 20.58 4.73
CA SER A 143 4.68 20.71 5.94
C SER A 143 5.70 19.57 6.14
N ASN A 144 5.76 18.61 5.20
CA ASN A 144 6.63 17.43 5.26
C ASN A 144 6.46 16.62 6.56
N LYS A 145 5.24 16.57 7.09
CA LYS A 145 4.88 15.82 8.30
C LYS A 145 4.45 14.41 7.97
N ALA A 146 3.57 14.25 6.99
CA ALA A 146 3.11 12.94 6.55
C ALA A 146 2.57 12.96 5.10
N GLY A 147 2.81 11.87 4.37
CA GLY A 147 2.27 11.64 3.03
C GLY A 147 0.85 11.06 3.03
N ILE A 148 -0.08 11.66 3.79
CA ILE A 148 -1.47 11.17 3.86
C ILE A 148 -2.29 11.79 2.73
N LEU A 149 -2.82 10.94 1.85
CA LEU A 149 -3.66 11.33 0.73
C LEU A 149 -5.15 11.12 1.04
N THR A 150 -6.00 11.78 0.27
CA THR A 150 -7.45 11.56 0.32
C THR A 150 -7.89 10.46 -0.65
N THR A 151 -9.03 9.86 -0.36
CA THR A 151 -9.76 8.94 -1.23
C THR A 151 -11.27 9.10 -1.02
N LYS A 152 -12.09 8.52 -1.90
CA LYS A 152 -13.55 8.47 -1.72
C LYS A 152 -13.98 7.09 -1.28
N VAL A 153 -14.58 7.00 -0.09
CA VAL A 153 -15.15 5.76 0.46
C VAL A 153 -16.66 5.98 0.60
N ARG A 154 -17.46 5.18 -0.11
CA ARG A 154 -18.94 5.29 -0.12
C ARG A 154 -19.45 6.72 -0.39
N GLY A 155 -18.78 7.43 -1.29
CA GLY A 155 -19.13 8.80 -1.69
C GLY A 155 -18.57 9.91 -0.79
N LYS A 156 -18.02 9.58 0.39
CA LYS A 156 -17.43 10.53 1.32
C LYS A 156 -15.92 10.67 1.10
N VAL A 157 -15.39 11.89 1.14
CA VAL A 157 -13.94 12.09 1.14
C VAL A 157 -13.35 11.77 2.51
N ALA A 158 -12.33 10.93 2.52
CA ALA A 158 -11.61 10.48 3.70
C ALA A 158 -10.11 10.54 3.49
N LEU A 159 -9.38 10.82 4.57
CA LEU A 159 -7.94 10.60 4.66
C LEU A 159 -7.67 9.10 4.73
N ARG A 160 -6.59 8.65 4.07
CA ARG A 160 -6.19 7.25 4.03
C ARG A 160 -4.74 7.08 4.46
N ILE A 161 -4.53 6.31 5.52
CA ILE A 161 -3.20 5.84 5.93
C ILE A 161 -3.00 4.41 5.42
N CYS A 162 -1.80 4.14 4.91
CA CYS A 162 -1.32 2.81 4.54
C CYS A 162 0.05 2.64 5.19
N ALA A 163 0.06 2.11 6.40
CA ALA A 163 1.22 2.05 7.27
C ALA A 163 2.03 0.79 6.99
N LEU A 164 2.90 0.85 5.99
CA LEU A 164 3.73 -0.29 5.57
C LEU A 164 5.20 -0.13 5.95
N SER A 165 5.60 0.98 6.59
CA SER A 165 7.00 1.23 6.92
C SER A 165 7.38 0.48 8.21
N PRO A 166 8.35 -0.44 8.16
CA PRO A 166 8.82 -1.16 9.34
C PRO A 166 9.74 -0.30 10.22
N GLN A 167 10.08 0.91 9.80
CA GLN A 167 10.92 1.85 10.56
C GLN A 167 10.11 2.91 11.31
N LEU A 168 8.82 3.08 10.99
CA LEU A 168 7.98 4.09 11.63
C LEU A 168 7.61 3.60 13.04
N ALA A 169 7.90 4.38 14.08
CA ALA A 169 7.51 4.00 15.44
C ALA A 169 6.01 4.24 15.67
N LEU A 170 5.42 3.52 16.64
CA LEU A 170 4.03 3.71 17.04
C LEU A 170 3.78 5.13 17.60
N ASP A 171 4.78 5.70 18.26
CA ASP A 171 4.70 7.08 18.77
C ASP A 171 4.75 8.10 17.64
N ASP A 172 5.55 7.87 16.59
CA ASP A 172 5.53 8.72 15.38
C ASP A 172 4.13 8.71 14.72
N MET A 173 3.48 7.56 14.69
CA MET A 173 2.10 7.46 14.19
C MET A 173 1.14 8.31 15.04
N SER A 174 1.32 8.31 16.36
CA SER A 174 0.49 9.11 17.26
C SER A 174 0.70 10.60 17.03
N ASP A 175 1.95 11.02 16.85
CA ASP A 175 2.30 12.40 16.55
C ASP A 175 1.72 12.86 15.21
N ILE A 176 1.69 11.98 14.20
CA ILE A 176 1.04 12.25 12.91
C ILE A 176 -0.47 12.50 13.09
N ILE A 177 -1.15 11.68 13.90
CA ILE A 177 -2.59 11.88 14.18
C ILE A 177 -2.82 13.17 14.98
N HIS A 178 -1.98 13.48 15.96
CA HIS A 178 -2.05 14.74 16.69
C HIS A 178 -1.85 15.96 15.79
N GLU A 179 -0.88 15.93 14.87
CA GLU A 179 -0.66 16.99 13.89
C GLU A 179 -1.87 17.17 12.96
N ALA A 180 -2.47 16.06 12.49
CA ALA A 180 -3.69 16.11 11.68
C ALA A 180 -4.84 16.79 12.45
N ASN A 181 -4.97 16.52 13.75
CA ASN A 181 -5.97 17.13 14.63
C ASN A 181 -5.73 18.63 14.85
N LEU A 182 -4.47 19.06 15.03
CA LEU A 182 -4.12 20.47 15.15
C LEU A 182 -4.48 21.24 13.86
N LEU A 183 -4.23 20.65 12.69
CA LEU A 183 -4.61 21.23 11.41
C LEU A 183 -6.13 21.31 11.26
N ALA A 184 -6.85 20.24 11.59
CA ALA A 184 -8.30 20.18 11.50
C ALA A 184 -9.00 21.25 12.37
N THR A 185 -8.60 21.34 13.63
CA THR A 185 -9.17 22.31 14.59
C THR A 185 -8.82 23.76 14.25
N LYS A 186 -7.67 24.00 13.60
CA LYS A 186 -7.31 25.33 13.09
C LYS A 186 -8.18 25.73 11.89
N SER A 187 -8.48 24.77 11.00
CA SER A 187 -9.35 25.01 9.85
C SER A 187 -10.79 25.36 10.25
N THR A 188 -11.33 24.78 11.33
CA THR A 188 -12.67 25.11 11.83
C THR A 188 -12.73 26.41 12.62
N LYS A 189 -11.72 26.70 13.45
CA LYS A 189 -11.66 27.96 14.22
C LYS A 189 -11.52 29.21 13.35
N ASN A 190 -10.89 29.09 12.19
CA ASN A 190 -10.66 30.24 11.31
C ASN A 190 -11.86 30.63 10.44
N GLY A 191 -13.00 29.93 10.52
CA GLY A 191 -14.30 30.36 9.95
C GLY A 191 -14.30 30.68 8.44
N ASN A 192 -13.23 30.33 7.72
CA ASN A 192 -13.06 30.57 6.30
C ASN A 192 -11.87 29.72 5.86
N GLY A 193 -12.10 28.92 4.81
CA GLY A 193 -11.16 27.93 4.30
C GLY A 193 -9.73 28.45 4.15
N LEU A 194 -8.79 27.52 4.25
CA LEU A 194 -7.40 27.69 3.82
C LEU A 194 -7.40 28.20 2.37
N LYS A 195 -7.46 29.53 2.20
CA LYS A 195 -7.21 30.20 0.93
C LYS A 195 -5.72 30.04 0.68
N HIS A 196 -5.40 29.06 -0.17
CA HIS A 196 -4.20 29.12 -0.98
C HIS A 196 -4.47 30.07 -2.16
#